data_AF-A0A645EQU0-F1
#
_entry.id   AF-A0A645EQU0-F1
#
_cell.length_a   1.000
_cell.length_b   1.000
_cell.length_c   1.000
_cell.angle_alpha   90.00
_cell.angle_beta   90.00
_cell.angle_gamma   90.00
#
_symmetry.space_group_name_H-M   'P 1'
#
loop_
_entity.id
_entity.type
_entity.pdbx_description
1 polymer ?
#
loop_
_entity_poly.entity_id
_entity_poly.type
_entity_poly.pdbx_seq_one_letter_code
_entity_poly.pdbx_strand_id
1 'polypeptide(L)'
;MRWHTYIWPELEYVDGIDTPENREKALRDPRNPYAQCVWKIADYDQADQQAVTVRFADGAIATHAMVTNTPRALRKVHIIGTEGEIMGCFEDSAFSLYHRDLRPDCEFTVERIDTGNQGDTAGVFGGHGGGDLRLMEDFIDLLDGRPTSISRTILSDSINGHKLVFLADEAMQSNRVIPFSPR
;
A
#
# COMPACT_ATOMS: atom_id res chain seq x y z
N MET A 1 19.16 1.02 9.81
CA MET A 1 17.85 1.65 10.09
C MET A 1 16.97 1.44 8.86
N ARG A 2 15.71 1.02 9.01
CA ARG A 2 14.81 0.66 7.89
C ARG A 2 14.63 1.75 6.83
N TRP A 3 14.81 3.01 7.23
CA TRP A 3 14.59 4.20 6.40
C TRP A 3 15.87 4.84 5.89
N HIS A 4 17.00 4.17 6.06
CA HIS A 4 18.31 4.76 5.80
C HIS A 4 18.46 5.26 4.35
N THR A 5 17.97 4.48 3.39
CA THR A 5 18.01 4.77 1.96
C THR A 5 17.17 6.01 1.60
N TYR A 6 15.97 6.12 2.16
CA TYR A 6 15.02 7.21 1.86
C TYR A 6 15.40 8.59 2.39
N ILE A 7 16.36 8.69 3.31
CA ILE A 7 16.77 9.96 3.93
C ILE A 7 17.94 10.59 3.17
N TRP A 8 18.65 9.82 2.32
CA TRP A 8 19.87 10.28 1.65
C TRP A 8 19.94 9.87 0.17
N PRO A 9 18.95 10.23 -0.66
CA PRO A 9 18.94 9.82 -2.07
C PRO A 9 20.20 10.29 -2.83
N GLU A 10 20.81 11.42 -2.46
CA GLU A 10 22.06 11.90 -3.08
C GLU A 10 23.31 11.18 -2.57
N LEU A 11 23.23 10.49 -1.43
CA LEU A 11 24.34 9.74 -0.84
C LEU A 11 24.26 8.24 -1.10
N GLU A 12 23.08 7.72 -1.43
CA GLU A 12 22.81 6.28 -1.56
C GLU A 12 23.46 5.65 -2.80
N TYR A 13 23.44 6.33 -3.95
CA TYR A 13 23.84 5.74 -5.23
C TYR A 13 25.32 5.94 -5.59
N VAL A 14 26.11 6.49 -4.67
CA VAL A 14 27.54 6.73 -4.90
C VAL A 14 28.33 6.03 -3.81
N ASP A 15 29.14 5.05 -4.21
CA ASP A 15 29.94 4.27 -3.27
C ASP A 15 30.90 5.16 -2.46
N GLY A 16 30.90 4.96 -1.13
CA GLY A 16 31.86 5.57 -0.21
C GLY A 16 31.58 7.00 0.22
N ILE A 17 30.50 7.65 -0.26
CA ILE A 17 30.15 9.01 0.18
C ILE A 17 29.16 9.06 1.35
N ASP A 18 28.45 7.97 1.61
CA ASP A 18 27.49 7.88 2.70
C ASP A 18 28.16 7.63 4.06
N THR A 19 28.87 8.65 4.56
CA THR A 19 29.55 8.63 5.87
C THR A 19 28.76 9.45 6.90
N PRO A 20 28.93 9.19 8.21
CA PRO A 20 28.33 10.00 9.28
C PRO A 20 28.60 11.51 9.12
N GLU A 21 29.80 11.89 8.69
CA GLU A 21 30.21 13.29 8.49
C GLU A 21 29.45 13.94 7.34
N ASN A 22 29.24 13.23 6.23
CA ASN A 22 28.49 13.74 5.08
C ASN A 22 26.99 13.84 5.39
N ARG A 23 26.43 12.90 6.17
CA ARG A 23 25.07 12.98 6.69
C ARG A 23 24.88 14.19 7.61
N GLU A 24 25.81 14.41 8.53
CA GLU A 24 25.77 15.56 9.42
C GLU A 24 25.88 16.88 8.64
N LYS A 25 26.79 16.95 7.66
CA LYS A 25 26.94 18.10 6.77
C LYS A 25 25.64 18.38 6.01
N ALA A 26 24.98 17.35 5.51
CA ALA A 26 23.70 17.45 4.81
C ALA A 26 22.57 17.97 5.72
N LEU A 27 22.46 17.48 6.96
CA LEU A 27 21.47 17.98 7.94
C LEU A 27 21.75 19.38 8.46
N ARG A 28 22.98 19.86 8.35
CA ARG A 28 23.35 21.23 8.70
C ARG A 28 23.06 22.23 7.58
N ASP A 29 22.86 21.77 6.34
CA ASP A 29 22.49 22.63 5.22
C ASP A 29 20.98 22.94 5.27
N PRO A 30 20.55 24.18 5.55
CA PRO A 30 19.14 24.52 5.63
C PRO A 30 18.38 24.38 4.29
N ARG A 31 19.10 24.20 3.18
CA ARG A 31 18.50 23.93 1.86
C ARG A 31 18.15 22.45 1.69
N ASN A 32 18.69 21.57 2.53
CA ASN A 32 18.34 20.16 2.49
C ASN A 32 16.91 19.99 3.05
N PRO A 33 15.97 19.40 2.30
CA PRO A 33 14.58 19.22 2.75
C PRO A 33 14.47 18.38 4.03
N TYR A 34 15.45 17.54 4.33
CA TYR A 34 15.51 16.70 5.53
C TYR A 34 16.24 17.36 6.72
N ALA A 35 16.80 18.57 6.56
CA ALA A 35 17.45 19.31 7.66
C ALA A 35 16.46 19.87 8.68
N GLN A 36 15.17 19.92 8.34
CA GLN A 36 14.12 20.40 9.25
C GLN A 36 13.54 19.25 10.07
N CYS A 37 13.36 19.50 11.36
CA CYS A 37 12.64 18.57 12.22
C CYS A 37 11.17 18.53 11.79
N VAL A 38 10.65 17.35 11.40
CA VAL A 38 9.26 17.17 10.96
C VAL A 38 8.23 17.74 11.95
N TRP A 39 8.54 17.75 13.25
CA TRP A 39 7.71 18.33 14.31
C TRP A 39 7.72 19.86 14.40
N LYS A 40 8.57 20.53 13.63
CA LYS A 40 8.76 21.99 13.64
C LYS A 40 8.48 22.63 12.28
N ILE A 41 8.12 21.85 11.27
CA ILE A 41 7.69 22.34 9.95
C ILE A 41 6.28 22.88 10.12
N ALA A 42 6.08 24.17 9.86
CA ALA A 42 4.81 24.86 10.09
C ALA A 42 3.77 24.59 8.99
N ASP A 43 4.21 24.21 7.80
CA ASP A 43 3.46 23.98 6.58
C ASP A 43 3.42 22.49 6.18
N TYR A 44 3.61 21.58 7.14
CA TYR A 44 3.46 20.15 6.92
C TYR A 44 1.98 19.82 6.71
N ASP A 45 1.61 19.46 5.48
CA ASP A 45 0.24 19.24 5.04
C ASP A 45 -0.08 17.75 4.75
N GLN A 46 0.86 16.84 5.03
CA GLN A 46 0.59 15.42 4.84
C GLN A 46 -0.38 14.89 5.88
N ALA A 47 -1.38 14.13 5.42
CA ALA A 47 -2.34 13.49 6.29
C ALA A 47 -1.68 12.36 7.11
N ASP A 48 -1.70 12.49 8.43
CA ASP A 48 -1.31 11.41 9.34
C ASP A 48 -2.33 10.26 9.33
N GLN A 49 -3.61 10.60 9.14
CA GLN A 49 -4.72 9.66 9.09
C GLN A 49 -5.71 10.09 8.02
N GLN A 50 -6.09 9.17 7.14
CA GLN A 50 -7.10 9.42 6.12
C GLN A 50 -7.96 8.17 5.93
N ALA A 51 -9.28 8.37 5.92
CA ALA A 51 -10.25 7.34 5.57
C ALA A 51 -11.01 7.79 4.33
N VAL A 52 -10.95 6.98 3.28
CA VAL A 52 -11.59 7.25 1.98
C VAL A 52 -12.65 6.19 1.75
N THR A 53 -13.88 6.62 1.52
CA THR A 53 -15.00 5.73 1.15
C THR A 53 -15.34 5.94 -0.32
N VAL A 54 -15.28 4.88 -1.11
CA VAL A 54 -15.58 4.87 -2.54
C VAL A 54 -16.85 4.05 -2.76
N ARG A 55 -17.78 4.59 -3.54
CA ARG A 55 -18.97 3.87 -4.02
C ARG A 55 -18.80 3.56 -5.50
N PHE A 56 -18.86 2.28 -5.84
CA PHE A 56 -18.77 1.81 -7.22
C PHE A 56 -20.14 1.83 -7.91
N ALA A 57 -20.12 1.79 -9.25
CA ALA A 57 -21.33 1.87 -10.06
C ALA A 57 -22.28 0.67 -9.86
N ASP A 58 -21.74 -0.48 -9.49
CA ASP A 58 -22.49 -1.70 -9.16
C ASP A 58 -23.07 -1.70 -7.72
N GLY A 59 -22.81 -0.63 -6.96
CA GLY A 59 -23.27 -0.48 -5.58
C GLY A 59 -22.29 -1.01 -4.53
N ALA A 60 -21.16 -1.62 -4.92
CA ALA A 60 -20.12 -2.00 -3.97
C ALA A 60 -19.55 -0.76 -3.27
N ILE A 61 -19.10 -0.95 -2.04
CA ILE A 61 -18.49 0.10 -1.22
C ILE A 61 -17.11 -0.39 -0.80
N ALA A 62 -16.08 0.41 -1.04
CA ALA A 62 -14.76 0.18 -0.48
C ALA A 62 -14.41 1.30 0.50
N THR A 63 -13.77 0.94 1.60
CA THR A 63 -13.17 1.89 2.53
C THR A 63 -11.67 1.61 2.59
N HIS A 64 -10.87 2.63 2.31
CA HIS A 64 -9.43 2.60 2.49
C HIS A 64 -9.05 3.49 3.67
N ALA A 65 -8.39 2.91 4.67
CA ALA A 65 -7.92 3.64 5.83
C ALA A 65 -6.38 3.59 5.88
N MET A 66 -5.77 4.77 5.84
CA MET A 66 -4.34 4.97 6.01
C MET A 66 -4.09 5.63 7.37
N VAL A 67 -3.20 5.04 8.16
CA VAL A 67 -2.70 5.62 9.41
C VAL A 67 -1.18 5.50 9.38
N THR A 68 -0.51 6.64 9.34
CA THR A 68 0.95 6.71 9.30
C THR A 68 1.52 6.80 10.73
N ASN A 69 2.85 6.79 10.84
CA ASN A 69 3.57 6.93 12.10
C ASN A 69 3.16 5.91 13.20
N THR A 70 2.80 4.69 12.79
CA THR A 70 2.47 3.60 13.69
C THR A 70 3.71 2.76 14.02
N PRO A 71 3.82 2.18 15.23
CA PRO A 71 4.96 1.34 15.60
C PRO A 71 5.00 0.00 14.84
N ARG A 72 3.84 -0.46 14.34
CA ARG A 72 3.70 -1.69 13.56
C ARG A 72 2.99 -1.36 12.25
N ALA A 73 3.74 -1.32 11.15
CA ALA A 73 3.19 -1.21 9.81
C ALA A 73 2.44 -2.49 9.44
N LEU A 74 1.17 -2.35 9.03
CA LEU A 74 0.31 -3.46 8.62
C LEU A 74 -0.47 -3.10 7.36
N ARG A 75 -0.68 -4.07 6.48
CA ARG A 75 -1.60 -4.01 5.34
C ARG A 75 -2.67 -5.07 5.53
N LYS A 76 -3.89 -4.62 5.80
CA LYS A 76 -5.03 -5.50 6.05
C LYS A 76 -6.04 -5.37 4.94
N VAL A 77 -6.72 -6.47 4.65
CA VAL A 77 -7.83 -6.50 3.72
C VAL A 77 -9.00 -7.25 4.35
N HIS A 78 -10.21 -6.76 4.10
CA HIS A 78 -11.45 -7.44 4.42
C HIS A 78 -12.41 -7.26 3.24
N ILE A 79 -12.73 -8.36 2.57
CA ILE A 79 -13.61 -8.40 1.41
C ILE A 79 -14.84 -9.19 1.82
N ILE A 80 -16.02 -8.58 1.68
CA ILE A 80 -17.29 -9.20 2.06
C ILE A 80 -18.12 -9.40 0.79
N GLY A 81 -18.58 -10.61 0.58
CA GLY A 81 -19.40 -11.00 -0.56
C GLY A 81 -20.65 -11.77 -0.18
N THR A 82 -21.40 -12.16 -1.21
CA THR A 82 -22.64 -12.94 -1.06
C THR A 82 -22.43 -14.39 -0.66
N GLU A 83 -21.19 -14.90 -0.71
CA GLU A 83 -20.86 -16.29 -0.36
C GLU A 83 -20.00 -16.42 0.90
N GLY A 84 -19.47 -15.30 1.41
CA GLY A 84 -18.54 -15.33 2.51
C GLY A 84 -17.68 -14.08 2.59
N GLU A 85 -16.60 -14.19 3.35
CA GLU A 85 -15.68 -13.08 3.61
C GLU A 85 -14.23 -13.56 3.52
N ILE A 86 -13.36 -12.68 3.03
CA ILE A 86 -11.92 -12.87 3.02
C ILE A 86 -11.32 -11.83 3.96
N MET A 87 -10.57 -12.26 4.97
CA MET A 87 -9.86 -11.35 5.86
C MET A 87 -8.40 -11.75 5.98
N GLY A 88 -7.48 -10.79 5.81
CA GLY A 88 -6.06 -11.07 5.84
C GLY A 88 -5.21 -9.90 6.32
N CYS A 89 -4.03 -10.24 6.78
CA CYS A 89 -2.96 -9.29 7.11
C CYS A 89 -1.74 -9.72 6.31
N PHE A 90 -1.28 -8.87 5.40
CA PHE A 90 -0.22 -9.20 4.46
C PHE A 90 1.07 -9.61 5.19
N GLU A 91 1.39 -8.94 6.30
CA GLU A 91 2.57 -9.23 7.12
C GLU A 91 2.53 -10.62 7.75
N ASP A 92 1.34 -11.23 7.89
CA ASP A 92 1.19 -12.57 8.46
C ASP A 92 1.30 -13.67 7.38
N SER A 93 1.51 -13.32 6.10
CA SER A 93 1.59 -14.25 4.96
C SER A 93 0.44 -15.25 4.89
N ALA A 94 -0.75 -14.81 5.30
CA ALA A 94 -1.92 -15.66 5.38
C ALA A 94 -3.21 -14.83 5.39
N PHE A 95 -4.29 -15.49 4.97
CA PHE A 95 -5.64 -14.95 5.08
C PHE A 95 -6.61 -16.06 5.48
N SER A 96 -7.79 -15.66 5.90
CA SER A 96 -8.87 -16.55 6.30
C SER A 96 -10.06 -16.35 5.37
N LEU A 97 -10.63 -17.47 4.93
CA LEU A 97 -11.91 -17.55 4.25
C LEU A 97 -12.99 -17.90 5.26
N TYR A 98 -14.03 -17.08 5.34
CA TYR A 98 -15.19 -17.29 6.17
C TYR A 98 -16.37 -17.67 5.28
N HIS A 99 -16.95 -18.85 5.49
CA HIS A 99 -18.17 -19.27 4.81
C HIS A 99 -19.32 -19.34 5.79
N ARG A 100 -20.50 -18.87 5.37
CA ARG A 100 -21.72 -19.05 6.14
C ARG A 100 -22.05 -20.54 6.27
N ASP A 101 -22.36 -20.96 7.48
CA ASP A 101 -22.80 -22.33 7.76
C ASP A 101 -24.19 -22.30 8.36
N LEU A 102 -25.18 -22.77 7.60
CA LEU A 102 -26.59 -22.70 7.98
C LEU A 102 -27.08 -23.97 8.69
N ARG A 103 -26.18 -24.91 9.02
CA ARG A 103 -26.53 -26.12 9.77
C ARG A 103 -26.92 -25.77 11.21
N PRO A 104 -27.79 -26.55 11.87
CA PRO A 104 -28.09 -26.34 13.29
C PRO A 104 -26.82 -26.27 14.14
N ASP A 105 -26.79 -25.33 15.09
CA ASP A 105 -25.68 -25.07 16.02
C ASP A 105 -24.34 -24.68 15.35
N CYS A 106 -24.37 -24.30 14.06
CA CYS A 106 -23.25 -23.73 13.33
C CYS A 106 -23.55 -22.26 12.97
N GLU A 107 -22.51 -21.44 12.89
CA GLU A 107 -22.63 -20.03 12.43
C GLU A 107 -21.83 -19.82 11.13
N PHE A 108 -20.58 -20.25 11.12
CA PHE A 108 -19.67 -20.14 9.99
C PHE A 108 -18.57 -21.20 10.07
N THR A 109 -17.92 -21.46 8.95
CA THR A 109 -16.65 -22.19 8.89
C THR A 109 -15.52 -21.24 8.53
N VAL A 110 -14.31 -21.55 9.00
CA VAL A 110 -13.10 -20.77 8.68
C VAL A 110 -12.05 -21.69 8.09
N GLU A 111 -11.55 -21.34 6.91
CA GLU A 111 -10.36 -21.93 6.33
C GLU A 111 -9.24 -20.90 6.37
N ARG A 112 -8.11 -21.23 7.03
CA ARG A 112 -6.92 -20.39 6.99
C ARG A 112 -6.01 -20.86 5.88
N ILE A 113 -5.69 -19.95 4.96
CA ILE A 113 -4.76 -20.18 3.86
C ILE A 113 -3.43 -19.50 4.18
N ASP A 114 -2.38 -20.29 4.31
CA ASP A 114 -1.00 -19.84 4.40
C ASP A 114 -0.43 -19.72 2.98
N THR A 115 0.05 -18.53 2.61
CA THR A 115 0.61 -18.27 1.27
C THR A 115 2.09 -18.66 1.17
N GLY A 116 2.65 -19.18 2.25
CA GLY A 116 4.08 -19.34 2.45
C GLY A 116 4.74 -17.99 2.70
N ASN A 117 5.72 -17.96 3.60
CA ASN A 117 6.60 -16.81 3.72
C ASN A 117 7.50 -16.72 2.49
N GLN A 118 7.11 -15.88 1.52
CA GLN A 118 7.82 -15.66 0.26
C GLN A 118 8.92 -14.58 0.38
N GLY A 119 9.33 -14.23 1.59
CA GLY A 119 10.44 -13.32 1.86
C GLY A 119 10.01 -12.03 2.54
N ASP A 120 10.75 -10.96 2.27
CA ASP A 120 10.61 -9.70 3.00
C ASP A 120 9.27 -9.00 2.67
N THR A 121 8.31 -9.07 3.59
CA THR A 121 7.06 -8.33 3.46
C THR A 121 7.28 -6.82 3.61
N ALA A 122 8.32 -6.40 4.31
CA ALA A 122 8.65 -4.99 4.52
C ALA A 122 9.20 -4.29 3.27
N GLY A 123 9.65 -5.07 2.27
CA GLY A 123 10.19 -4.57 0.99
C GLY A 123 11.58 -3.92 1.08
N VAL A 124 12.22 -3.97 2.24
CA VAL A 124 13.53 -3.33 2.51
C VAL A 124 14.62 -3.96 1.67
N PHE A 125 14.55 -5.28 1.47
CA PHE A 125 15.47 -6.03 0.63
C PHE A 125 14.84 -6.42 -0.70
N GLY A 126 13.74 -5.75 -1.08
CA GLY A 126 12.90 -6.07 -2.23
C GLY A 126 12.01 -7.29 -2.00
N GLY A 127 11.26 -7.67 -3.04
CA GLY A 127 10.42 -8.86 -3.06
C GLY A 127 9.00 -8.61 -2.57
N HIS A 128 8.78 -7.75 -1.58
CA HIS A 128 7.46 -7.42 -1.02
C HIS A 128 6.58 -8.66 -0.85
N GLY A 129 7.03 -9.61 -0.03
CA GLY A 129 6.33 -10.89 0.17
C GLY A 129 6.13 -11.71 -1.13
N GLY A 130 7.07 -11.59 -2.07
CA GLY A 130 7.03 -12.24 -3.39
C GLY A 130 6.26 -11.48 -4.47
N GLY A 131 5.55 -10.39 -4.12
CA GLY A 131 4.73 -9.62 -5.05
C GLY A 131 5.53 -9.03 -6.22
N ASP A 132 6.71 -8.48 -5.97
CA ASP A 132 7.53 -7.85 -7.03
C ASP A 132 7.90 -8.83 -8.14
N LEU A 133 8.29 -10.05 -7.74
CA LEU A 133 8.65 -11.11 -8.69
C LEU A 133 7.45 -11.55 -9.52
N ARG A 134 6.26 -11.66 -8.91
CA ARG A 134 5.02 -12.01 -9.62
C ARG A 134 4.58 -10.92 -10.59
N LEU A 135 4.75 -9.66 -10.23
CA LEU A 135 4.48 -8.53 -11.15
C LEU A 135 5.43 -8.56 -12.36
N MET A 136 6.71 -8.87 -12.14
CA MET A 136 7.68 -9.00 -13.23
C MET A 136 7.42 -10.23 -14.10
N GLU A 137 7.02 -11.36 -13.50
CA GLU A 137 6.58 -12.56 -14.22
C GLU A 137 5.39 -12.24 -15.13
N ASP A 138 4.33 -11.61 -14.59
CA ASP A 138 3.17 -11.18 -15.39
C ASP A 138 3.53 -10.23 -16.54
N PHE A 139 4.51 -9.34 -16.33
CA PHE A 139 4.98 -8.44 -17.36
C PHE A 139 5.72 -9.17 -18.50
N ILE A 140 6.58 -10.14 -18.18
CA ILE A 140 7.27 -10.97 -19.18
C ILE A 140 6.25 -11.84 -19.93
N ASP A 141 5.31 -12.45 -19.20
CA ASP A 141 4.24 -13.26 -19.78
C ASP A 141 3.41 -12.44 -20.77
N LEU A 142 3.10 -11.18 -20.45
CA LEU A 142 2.43 -10.26 -21.36
C LEU A 142 3.23 -10.01 -22.64
N LEU A 143 4.54 -9.77 -22.53
CA LEU A 143 5.42 -9.53 -23.70
C LEU A 143 5.54 -10.77 -24.60
N ASP A 144 5.53 -11.96 -23.99
CA ASP A 144 5.61 -13.25 -24.69
C ASP A 144 4.25 -13.70 -25.28
N GLY A 145 3.16 -12.98 -25.01
CA GLY A 145 1.81 -13.38 -25.41
C GLY A 145 1.27 -14.59 -24.63
N ARG A 146 1.81 -14.86 -23.44
CA ARG A 146 1.35 -15.90 -22.53
C ARG A 146 0.17 -15.40 -21.66
N PRO A 147 -0.65 -16.30 -21.09
CA PRO A 147 -1.70 -15.91 -20.16
C PRO A 147 -1.12 -15.19 -18.94
N THR A 148 -1.65 -14.01 -18.62
CA THR A 148 -1.26 -13.24 -17.43
C THR A 148 -2.20 -13.51 -16.26
N SER A 149 -1.78 -13.17 -15.03
CA SER A 149 -2.62 -13.26 -13.84
C SER A 149 -3.94 -12.48 -13.96
N ILE A 150 -4.96 -12.97 -13.26
CA ILE A 150 -6.23 -12.26 -13.06
C ILE A 150 -6.07 -10.92 -12.34
N SER A 151 -4.97 -10.76 -11.59
CA SER A 151 -4.66 -9.54 -10.83
C SER A 151 -3.83 -8.53 -11.61
N ARG A 152 -3.54 -8.79 -12.89
CA ARG A 152 -2.78 -7.88 -13.74
C ARG A 152 -3.57 -6.58 -13.97
N THR A 153 -2.95 -5.46 -13.63
CA THR A 153 -3.47 -4.14 -13.94
C THR A 153 -3.09 -3.71 -15.36
N ILE A 154 -3.99 -2.99 -16.03
CA ILE A 154 -3.68 -2.24 -17.25
C ILE A 154 -3.46 -0.76 -16.93
N LEU A 155 -2.93 0.00 -17.89
CA LEU A 155 -2.61 1.41 -17.68
C LEU A 155 -3.81 2.24 -17.17
N SER A 156 -5.03 1.96 -17.64
CA SER A 156 -6.22 2.67 -17.16
C SER A 156 -6.49 2.43 -15.68
N ASP A 157 -6.22 1.22 -15.16
CA ASP A 157 -6.39 0.92 -13.72
C ASP A 157 -5.44 1.77 -12.89
N SER A 158 -4.17 1.87 -13.31
CA SER A 158 -3.17 2.72 -12.64
C SER A 158 -3.58 4.20 -12.69
N ILE A 159 -4.06 4.69 -13.83
CA ILE A 159 -4.51 6.09 -13.98
C ILE A 159 -5.73 6.35 -13.08
N ASN A 160 -6.69 5.43 -13.05
CA ASN A 160 -7.88 5.54 -12.23
C ASN A 160 -7.53 5.53 -10.74
N GLY A 161 -6.58 4.67 -10.32
CA GLY A 161 -6.04 4.66 -8.96
C GLY A 161 -5.41 6.00 -8.56
N HIS A 162 -4.55 6.57 -9.41
CA HIS A 162 -3.93 7.88 -9.13
C HIS A 162 -4.96 9.01 -9.08
N LYS A 163 -5.94 9.01 -9.99
CA LYS A 163 -7.03 9.99 -9.97
C LYS A 163 -7.82 9.90 -8.65
N LEU A 164 -8.14 8.70 -8.17
CA LEU A 164 -8.85 8.52 -6.90
C LEU A 164 -8.09 9.14 -5.73
N VAL A 165 -6.75 9.08 -5.72
CA VAL A 165 -5.92 9.73 -4.67
C VAL A 165 -6.10 11.25 -4.70
N PHE A 166 -6.01 11.89 -5.88
CA PHE A 166 -6.21 13.34 -5.98
C PHE A 166 -7.62 13.77 -5.59
N LEU A 167 -8.64 13.00 -5.98
CA LEU A 167 -10.03 13.29 -5.62
C LEU A 167 -10.30 13.05 -4.13
N ALA A 168 -9.59 12.12 -3.49
CA ALA A 168 -9.67 11.93 -2.04
C ALA A 168 -9.13 13.15 -1.29
N ASP A 169 -8.04 13.75 -1.77
CA ASP A 169 -7.50 14.99 -1.21
C ASP A 169 -8.45 16.18 -1.43
N GLU A 170 -9.00 16.34 -2.64
CA GLU A 170 -10.03 17.35 -2.93
C GLU A 170 -11.28 17.17 -2.05
N ALA A 171 -11.75 15.93 -1.88
CA ALA A 171 -12.88 15.59 -1.01
C ALA A 171 -12.62 15.99 0.44
N MET A 172 -11.41 15.73 0.94
CA MET A 172 -10.97 16.07 2.28
C MET A 172 -10.92 17.58 2.49
N GLN A 173 -10.27 18.31 1.59
CA GLN A 173 -10.11 19.78 1.68
C GLN A 173 -11.44 20.52 1.55
N SER A 174 -12.33 20.04 0.68
CA SER A 174 -13.62 20.69 0.41
C SER A 174 -14.76 20.18 1.31
N ASN A 175 -14.53 19.10 2.06
CA ASN A 175 -15.52 18.36 2.85
C ASN A 175 -16.76 17.95 2.01
N ARG A 176 -16.53 17.33 0.85
CA ARG A 176 -17.57 16.95 -0.11
C ARG A 176 -17.32 15.59 -0.73
N VAL A 177 -18.39 14.98 -1.22
CA VAL A 177 -18.30 13.81 -2.10
C VAL A 177 -17.97 14.29 -3.51
N ILE A 178 -16.86 13.80 -4.08
CA ILE A 178 -16.44 14.15 -5.43
C ILE A 178 -16.83 13.03 -6.41
N PRO A 179 -17.59 13.32 -7.48
CA PRO A 179 -17.90 12.35 -8.51
C PRO A 179 -16.64 11.86 -9.23
N PHE A 180 -16.53 10.55 -9.44
CA PHE A 180 -15.45 9.95 -10.20
C PHE A 180 -15.92 9.48 -11.57
N SER A 181 -15.15 9.78 -12.61
CA SER A 181 -15.35 9.26 -13.97
C SER A 181 -14.11 8.46 -14.39
N PRO A 182 -14.23 7.12 -14.52
CA PRO A 182 -13.11 6.28 -14.93
C PRO A 182 -12.68 6.59 -16.36
N ARG A 183 -11.39 6.36 -16.64
CA ARG A 183 -10.82 6.41 -17.99
C ARG A 183 -10.99 5.09 -18.73
#